data_AF-A0A6M1M9J9-F1
#
_entry.id   AF-A0A6M1M9J9-F1
#
_cell.length_a   1.000
_cell.length_b   1.000
_cell.length_c   1.000
_cell.angle_alpha   90.00
_cell.angle_beta   90.00
_cell.angle_gamma   90.00
#
_symmetry.space_group_name_H-M   'P 1'
#
loop_
_entity.id
_entity.type
_entity.pdbx_description
1 polymer ?
#
loop_
_entity_poly.entity_id
_entity_poly.type
_entity_poly.pdbx_seq_one_letter_code
_entity_poly.pdbx_strand_id
1 'polypeptide(L)'
;MAFPIRSPWQPPDQRSSTALSAALALSLPVDRRQSPTALSVQRGVRRLFAELGHVTIPEFTLANGRRADLIALGMCGKLTIIEIKSSVADFRADRKWPDYRDFCDRFYFAVPPELPVEILPEDTGLIVADAFGAEILRGPPEHPLAGARRKAVTLRFAHAAAGLLHALADPGSIREGAL
;
A
#
# COMPACT_ATOMS: atom_id res chain seq x y z
N MET A 1 7.24 54.51 -53.42
CA MET A 1 6.99 54.14 -52.01
C MET A 1 6.48 52.71 -52.01
N ALA A 2 7.33 51.74 -51.64
CA ALA A 2 7.02 50.32 -51.67
C ALA A 2 6.83 49.80 -50.24
N PHE A 3 5.68 49.15 -50.00
CA PHE A 3 5.32 48.53 -48.71
C PHE A 3 6.19 47.30 -48.45
N PRO A 4 6.61 47.03 -47.19
CA PRO A 4 7.39 45.84 -46.90
C PRO A 4 6.49 44.59 -46.87
N ILE A 5 6.98 43.58 -47.57
CA ILE A 5 6.54 42.19 -47.66
C ILE A 5 6.40 41.57 -46.26
N ARG A 6 5.24 40.96 -45.99
CA ARG A 6 4.94 40.22 -44.75
C ARG A 6 5.86 39.00 -44.62
N SER A 7 6.45 38.81 -43.45
CA SER A 7 7.23 37.62 -43.08
C SER A 7 6.39 36.33 -43.18
N PRO A 8 6.99 35.18 -43.54
CA PRO A 8 6.27 33.92 -43.64
C PRO A 8 5.83 33.44 -42.25
N TRP A 9 4.59 32.97 -42.17
CA TRP A 9 4.03 32.28 -41.01
C TRP A 9 4.90 31.05 -40.67
N GLN A 10 5.47 31.04 -39.47
CA GLN A 10 6.16 29.87 -38.92
C GLN A 10 5.16 29.07 -38.09
N PRO A 11 5.01 27.76 -38.30
CA PRO A 11 4.16 26.94 -37.44
C PRO A 11 4.74 26.92 -36.01
N PRO A 12 3.89 26.85 -34.97
CA PRO A 12 4.37 26.78 -33.60
C PRO A 12 5.28 25.57 -33.41
N ASP A 13 6.39 25.83 -32.71
CA ASP A 13 7.43 24.88 -32.34
C ASP A 13 6.81 23.62 -31.71
N GLN A 14 7.10 22.43 -32.25
CA GLN A 14 6.61 21.14 -31.74
C GLN A 14 7.28 20.73 -30.41
N ARG A 15 7.78 21.69 -29.62
CA ARG A 15 8.33 21.51 -28.28
C ARG A 15 7.27 21.51 -27.17
N SER A 16 6.01 21.25 -27.52
CA SER A 16 4.87 21.22 -26.59
C SER A 16 4.44 19.80 -26.22
N SER A 17 5.22 18.76 -26.57
CA SER A 17 4.84 17.35 -26.39
C SER A 17 5.67 16.59 -25.31
N THR A 18 6.79 17.15 -24.87
CA THR A 18 7.68 16.47 -23.90
C THR A 18 7.28 16.65 -22.43
N ALA A 19 6.47 17.67 -22.10
CA ALA A 19 6.08 17.94 -20.71
C ALA A 19 5.03 16.96 -20.15
N LEU A 20 4.23 16.32 -21.00
CA LEU A 20 3.23 15.33 -20.57
C LEU A 20 3.80 13.92 -20.34
N SER A 21 5.08 13.68 -20.63
CA SER A 21 5.72 12.37 -20.48
C SER A 21 6.41 12.17 -19.11
N ALA A 22 6.70 13.25 -18.38
CA ALA A 22 7.36 13.16 -17.08
C ALA A 22 6.43 12.80 -15.91
N ALA A 23 5.10 12.89 -16.10
CA ALA A 23 4.11 12.60 -15.07
C ALA A 23 3.76 11.11 -14.93
N LEU A 24 4.39 10.21 -15.67
CA LEU A 24 3.91 8.83 -15.85
C LEU A 24 4.92 7.73 -15.48
N ALA A 25 5.50 7.79 -14.27
CA ALA A 25 5.95 6.60 -13.54
C ALA A 25 6.37 6.97 -12.10
N LEU A 26 5.51 7.67 -11.37
CA LEU A 26 5.67 7.81 -9.92
C LEU A 26 5.32 6.46 -9.27
N SER A 27 6.24 5.52 -9.40
CA SER A 27 6.18 4.20 -8.76
C SER A 27 7.00 4.25 -7.48
N LEU A 28 6.42 3.78 -6.38
CA LEU A 28 7.20 3.51 -5.18
C LEU A 28 8.27 2.47 -5.56
N PRO A 29 9.51 2.59 -5.04
CA PRO A 29 10.54 1.59 -5.26
C PRO A 29 10.00 0.18 -4.96
N VAL A 30 10.23 -0.76 -5.88
CA VAL A 30 9.81 -2.15 -5.69
C VAL A 30 10.60 -2.75 -4.53
N ASP A 31 9.92 -3.26 -3.51
CA ASP A 31 10.57 -4.03 -2.45
C ASP A 31 11.03 -5.37 -3.01
N ARG A 32 12.36 -5.55 -3.07
CA ARG A 32 13.01 -6.76 -3.61
C ARG A 32 13.01 -7.93 -2.63
N ARG A 33 12.50 -7.76 -1.40
CA ARG A 33 12.36 -8.83 -0.41
C ARG A 33 11.09 -9.64 -0.61
N GLN A 34 10.12 -9.11 -1.36
CA GLN A 34 8.84 -9.76 -1.59
C GLN A 34 8.91 -10.70 -2.81
N SER A 35 8.27 -11.86 -2.70
CA SER A 35 8.09 -12.77 -3.83
C SER A 35 7.13 -12.17 -4.88
N PRO A 36 7.19 -12.58 -6.15
CA PRO A 36 6.21 -12.17 -7.17
C PRO A 36 4.75 -12.46 -6.76
N THR A 37 4.54 -13.57 -6.05
CA THR A 37 3.23 -13.94 -5.49
C THR A 37 2.79 -12.94 -4.42
N ALA A 38 3.66 -12.59 -3.49
CA ALA A 38 3.36 -11.59 -2.46
C ALA A 38 2.99 -10.22 -3.07
N LEU A 39 3.74 -9.77 -4.08
CA LEU A 39 3.44 -8.53 -4.81
C LEU A 39 2.08 -8.57 -5.51
N SER A 40 1.71 -9.72 -6.06
CA SER A 40 0.42 -9.94 -6.71
C SER A 40 -0.72 -9.84 -5.69
N VAL A 41 -0.63 -10.61 -4.61
CA VAL A 41 -1.58 -10.58 -3.47
C VAL A 41 -1.71 -9.15 -2.93
N GLN A 42 -0.59 -8.46 -2.68
CA GLN A 42 -0.57 -7.07 -2.21
C GLN A 42 -1.38 -6.15 -3.12
N ARG A 43 -1.21 -6.29 -4.44
CA ARG A 43 -1.94 -5.48 -5.42
C ARG A 43 -3.44 -5.73 -5.35
N GLY A 44 -3.87 -6.99 -5.30
CA GLY A 44 -5.28 -7.36 -5.18
C GLY A 44 -5.90 -6.82 -3.90
N VAL A 45 -5.24 -7.00 -2.76
CA VAL A 45 -5.70 -6.49 -1.46
C VAL A 45 -5.85 -4.98 -1.50
N ARG A 46 -4.87 -4.24 -2.03
CA ARG A 46 -4.94 -2.77 -2.10
C ARG A 46 -6.10 -2.30 -2.98
N ARG A 47 -6.43 -3.01 -4.05
CA ARG A 47 -7.61 -2.72 -4.89
C ARG A 47 -8.91 -2.90 -4.13
N LEU A 48 -9.08 -4.06 -3.48
CA LEU A 48 -10.23 -4.33 -2.62
C LEU A 48 -10.41 -3.26 -1.55
N PHE A 49 -9.34 -2.88 -0.84
CA PHE A 49 -9.45 -1.85 0.20
C PHE A 49 -9.78 -0.46 -0.37
N ALA A 50 -9.28 -0.12 -1.57
CA ALA A 50 -9.67 1.12 -2.25
C ALA A 50 -11.16 1.10 -2.64
N GLU A 51 -11.69 -0.01 -3.12
CA GLU A 51 -13.12 -0.20 -3.42
C GLU A 51 -13.99 -0.07 -2.17
N LEU A 52 -13.49 -0.51 -1.01
CA LEU A 52 -14.11 -0.32 0.30
C LEU A 52 -13.97 1.11 0.86
N GLY A 53 -13.36 2.03 0.12
CA GLY A 53 -13.15 3.43 0.54
C GLY A 53 -12.06 3.61 1.60
N HIS A 54 -11.14 2.65 1.72
CA HIS A 54 -10.00 2.71 2.62
C HIS A 54 -8.73 3.13 1.88
N VAL A 55 -7.77 3.71 2.62
CA VAL A 55 -6.42 3.99 2.12
C VAL A 55 -5.41 3.03 2.75
N THR A 56 -4.38 2.63 2.00
CA THR A 56 -3.41 1.62 2.42
C THR A 56 -1.96 2.09 2.29
N ILE A 57 -1.10 1.69 3.23
CA ILE A 57 0.36 1.83 3.14
C ILE A 57 0.99 0.43 3.21
N PRO A 58 1.83 0.03 2.24
CA PRO A 58 2.64 -1.18 2.32
C PRO A 58 3.85 -1.00 3.26
N GLU A 59 4.39 -2.11 3.78
CA GLU A 59 5.63 -2.16 4.56
C GLU A 59 5.64 -1.21 5.78
N PHE A 60 4.52 -1.15 6.51
CA PHE A 60 4.34 -0.17 7.57
C PHE A 60 5.03 -0.58 8.89
N THR A 61 5.97 0.24 9.34
CA THR A 61 6.70 -0.01 10.60
C THR A 61 5.91 0.41 11.84
N LEU A 62 5.72 -0.53 12.75
CA LEU A 62 4.99 -0.40 14.01
C LEU A 62 5.90 0.07 15.16
N ALA A 63 5.30 0.41 16.31
CA ALA A 63 6.04 1.02 17.43
C ALA A 63 6.98 0.03 18.11
N ASN A 64 6.69 -1.26 18.01
CA ASN A 64 7.50 -2.36 18.50
C ASN A 64 8.62 -2.76 17.50
N GLY A 65 8.81 -2.01 16.41
CA GLY A 65 9.80 -2.32 15.38
C GLY A 65 9.42 -3.46 14.44
N ARG A 66 8.23 -4.06 14.59
CA ARG A 66 7.69 -4.98 13.58
C ARG A 66 7.25 -4.20 12.35
N ARG A 67 7.15 -4.87 11.21
CA ARG A 67 6.70 -4.29 9.95
C ARG A 67 5.52 -5.09 9.45
N ALA A 68 4.37 -4.43 9.32
CA ALA A 68 3.18 -5.01 8.74
C ALA A 68 3.26 -4.94 7.22
N ASP A 69 2.87 -6.01 6.53
CA ASP A 69 2.90 -6.01 5.05
C ASP A 69 1.99 -4.92 4.48
N LEU A 70 0.78 -4.78 5.04
CA LEU A 70 -0.12 -3.67 4.77
C LEU A 70 -0.80 -3.18 6.04
N ILE A 71 -0.97 -1.86 6.12
CA ILE A 71 -1.93 -1.22 7.02
C ILE A 71 -2.95 -0.44 6.20
N ALA A 72 -4.22 -0.54 6.58
CA ALA A 72 -5.31 0.21 5.99
C ALA A 72 -6.00 1.11 7.03
N LEU A 73 -6.42 2.28 6.60
CA LEU A 73 -7.18 3.24 7.38
C LEU A 73 -8.53 3.50 6.71
N GLY A 74 -9.62 3.16 7.41
CA GLY A 74 -10.98 3.49 6.97
C GLY A 74 -11.42 4.89 7.41
N MET A 75 -12.45 5.43 6.76
CA MET A 75 -12.97 6.79 7.04
C MET A 75 -13.43 7.00 8.49
N CYS A 76 -13.87 5.94 9.17
CA CYS A 76 -14.26 5.97 10.58
C CYS A 76 -13.09 5.86 11.57
N GLY A 77 -11.84 5.85 11.09
CA GLY A 77 -10.65 5.72 11.91
C GLY A 77 -10.35 4.30 12.39
N LYS A 78 -11.05 3.28 11.85
CA LYS A 78 -10.68 1.87 12.06
C LYS A 78 -9.40 1.56 11.27
N LEU A 79 -8.45 0.94 11.96
CA LEU A 79 -7.17 0.50 11.44
C LEU A 79 -7.21 -1.00 11.20
N THR A 80 -6.78 -1.43 10.03
CA THR A 80 -6.72 -2.86 9.68
C THR A 80 -5.29 -3.21 9.31
N ILE A 81 -4.73 -4.26 9.90
CA ILE A 81 -3.46 -4.85 9.45
C ILE A 81 -3.77 -6.09 8.61
N ILE A 82 -3.05 -6.22 7.49
CA ILE A 82 -3.12 -7.36 6.59
C ILE A 82 -1.71 -7.93 6.44
N GLU A 83 -1.55 -9.20 6.80
CA GLU A 83 -0.32 -9.97 6.63
C GLU A 83 -0.45 -10.89 5.42
N ILE A 84 0.47 -10.75 4.47
CA ILE A 84 0.50 -11.51 3.22
C ILE A 84 1.30 -12.79 3.44
N LYS A 85 0.66 -13.95 3.22
CA LYS A 85 1.35 -15.24 3.23
C LYS A 85 1.35 -15.83 1.84
N SER A 86 2.52 -15.80 1.20
CA SER A 86 2.70 -16.24 -0.19
C SER A 86 2.85 -17.76 -0.32
N SER A 87 3.06 -18.48 0.79
CA SER A 87 3.18 -19.93 0.83
C SER A 87 2.88 -20.50 2.22
N VAL A 88 2.72 -21.82 2.31
CA VAL A 88 2.61 -22.53 3.60
C VAL A 88 3.87 -22.34 4.47
N ALA A 89 5.06 -22.29 3.86
CA ALA A 89 6.31 -22.09 4.57
C ALA A 89 6.40 -20.70 5.19
N ASP A 90 5.96 -19.68 4.46
CA ASP A 90 5.86 -18.28 4.89
C ASP A 90 4.95 -18.16 6.12
N PHE A 91 3.75 -18.74 6.05
CA PHE A 91 2.84 -18.81 7.19
C PHE A 91 3.45 -19.51 8.41
N ARG A 92 4.09 -20.66 8.23
CA ARG A 92 4.70 -21.43 9.34
C ARG A 92 5.90 -20.72 9.98
N ALA A 93 6.59 -19.87 9.22
CA ALA A 93 7.73 -19.10 9.71
C ALA A 93 7.30 -17.92 10.58
N ASP A 94 6.15 -17.31 10.28
CA ASP A 94 5.62 -16.19 11.03
C ASP A 94 4.89 -16.65 12.30
N ARG A 95 5.60 -16.62 13.43
CA ARG A 95 5.03 -16.93 14.75
C ARG A 95 4.67 -15.69 15.57
N LYS A 96 4.89 -14.50 15.01
CA LYS A 96 4.80 -13.22 15.74
C LYS A 96 3.62 -12.40 15.29
N TRP A 97 2.84 -12.91 14.32
CA TRP A 97 1.62 -12.27 13.86
C TRP A 97 0.64 -11.85 14.97
N PRO A 98 0.50 -12.55 16.13
CA PRO A 98 -0.43 -12.10 17.17
C PRO A 98 -0.07 -10.70 17.72
N ASP A 99 1.20 -10.32 17.71
CA ASP A 99 1.69 -9.01 18.17
C ASP A 99 1.05 -7.85 17.36
N TYR A 100 0.58 -8.10 16.14
CA TYR A 100 -0.03 -7.09 15.29
C TYR A 100 -1.42 -6.64 15.77
N ARG A 101 -2.12 -7.49 16.53
CA ARG A 101 -3.46 -7.16 17.05
C ARG A 101 -3.46 -5.97 17.99
N ASP A 102 -2.33 -5.70 18.63
CA ASP A 102 -2.13 -4.52 19.49
C ASP A 102 -2.11 -3.19 18.70
N PHE A 103 -2.08 -3.23 17.37
CA PHE A 103 -1.92 -2.06 16.51
C PHE A 103 -3.04 -1.91 15.46
N CYS A 104 -4.05 -2.77 15.49
CA CYS A 104 -5.21 -2.69 14.59
C CYS A 104 -6.51 -3.07 15.31
N ASP A 105 -7.64 -2.66 14.72
CA ASP A 105 -8.98 -3.11 15.12
C ASP A 105 -9.38 -4.43 14.47
N ARG A 106 -8.72 -4.74 13.35
CA ARG A 106 -8.99 -5.87 12.48
C ARG A 106 -7.68 -6.40 11.94
N PHE A 107 -7.50 -7.71 12.04
CA PHE A 107 -6.35 -8.41 11.52
C PHE A 107 -6.78 -9.43 10.46
N TYR A 108 -6.16 -9.39 9.29
CA TYR A 108 -6.38 -10.33 8.21
C TYR A 108 -5.09 -11.03 7.80
N PHE A 109 -5.19 -12.31 7.47
CA PHE A 109 -4.26 -12.91 6.52
C PHE A 109 -4.77 -12.66 5.09
N ALA A 110 -3.87 -12.35 4.18
CA ALA A 110 -4.10 -12.35 2.74
C ALA A 110 -3.23 -13.41 2.07
N VAL A 111 -3.85 -14.28 1.27
CA VAL A 111 -3.17 -15.44 0.68
C VAL A 111 -3.52 -15.60 -0.80
N PRO A 112 -2.65 -16.22 -1.61
CA PRO A 112 -2.99 -16.55 -2.99
C PRO A 112 -4.02 -17.70 -3.02
N PRO A 113 -4.79 -17.87 -4.12
CA PRO A 113 -5.81 -18.91 -4.23
C PRO A 113 -5.30 -20.34 -4.03
N GLU A 114 -4.01 -20.58 -4.30
CA GLU A 114 -3.39 -21.90 -4.21
C GLU A 114 -2.98 -22.28 -2.78
N LEU A 115 -3.02 -21.36 -1.81
CA LEU A 115 -2.64 -21.64 -0.43
C LEU A 115 -3.81 -22.30 0.32
N PRO A 116 -3.62 -23.48 0.95
CA PRO A 116 -4.68 -24.16 1.71
C PRO A 116 -5.16 -23.33 2.90
N VAL A 117 -6.37 -22.78 2.83
CA VAL A 117 -6.86 -21.80 3.82
C VAL A 117 -7.20 -22.42 5.17
N GLU A 118 -7.37 -23.75 5.22
CA GLU A 118 -7.72 -24.52 6.43
C GLU A 118 -6.59 -24.52 7.46
N ILE A 119 -5.36 -24.18 7.06
CA ILE A 119 -4.23 -24.05 7.98
C ILE A 119 -4.26 -22.74 8.77
N LEU A 120 -5.05 -21.77 8.32
CA LEU A 120 -5.07 -20.43 8.90
C LEU A 120 -5.98 -20.39 10.13
N PRO A 121 -5.62 -19.64 11.18
CA PRO A 121 -6.42 -19.57 12.40
C PRO A 121 -7.83 -19.02 12.15
N GLU A 122 -8.84 -19.65 12.76
CA GLU A 122 -10.24 -19.23 12.60
C GLU A 122 -10.52 -17.86 13.23
N ASP A 123 -9.75 -17.45 14.23
CA ASP A 123 -9.87 -16.18 14.92
C ASP A 123 -9.28 -14.99 14.15
N THR A 124 -8.80 -15.19 12.92
CA THR A 124 -8.34 -14.11 12.03
C THR A 124 -9.30 -13.89 10.87
N GLY A 125 -9.27 -12.68 10.31
CA GLY A 125 -9.85 -12.44 8.99
C GLY A 125 -9.06 -13.18 7.91
N LEU A 126 -9.73 -13.48 6.81
CA LEU A 126 -9.15 -14.14 5.64
C LEU A 126 -9.53 -13.39 4.37
N ILE A 127 -8.51 -13.07 3.58
CA ILE A 127 -8.61 -12.53 2.23
C ILE A 127 -7.90 -13.49 1.28
N VAL A 128 -8.56 -13.82 0.17
CA VAL A 128 -7.92 -14.48 -0.97
C VAL A 128 -7.74 -13.44 -2.06
N ALA A 129 -6.53 -13.34 -2.63
CA ALA A 129 -6.18 -12.29 -3.57
C ALA A 129 -5.15 -12.72 -4.60
N ASP A 130 -5.17 -12.03 -5.74
CA ASP A 130 -4.18 -12.14 -6.80
C ASP A 130 -3.83 -10.74 -7.35
N ALA A 131 -3.13 -10.68 -8.50
CA ALA A 131 -2.76 -9.40 -9.11
C ALA A 131 -3.95 -8.56 -9.63
N PHE A 132 -5.14 -9.17 -9.75
CA PHE A 132 -6.32 -8.57 -10.34
C PHE A 132 -7.28 -8.03 -9.28
N GLY A 133 -7.51 -8.77 -8.20
CA GLY A 133 -8.43 -8.38 -7.14
C GLY A 133 -8.28 -9.20 -5.87
N ALA A 134 -9.24 -9.06 -4.97
CA ALA A 134 -9.29 -9.80 -3.72
C ALA A 134 -10.72 -9.94 -3.20
N GLU A 135 -10.96 -10.99 -2.42
CA GLU A 135 -12.23 -11.26 -1.76
C GLU A 135 -12.03 -11.55 -0.28
N ILE A 136 -12.90 -10.99 0.57
CA ILE A 136 -12.94 -11.33 2.00
C ILE A 136 -13.77 -12.59 2.16
N LEU A 137 -13.12 -13.73 2.42
CA LEU A 137 -13.81 -15.00 2.69
C LEU A 137 -14.29 -15.11 4.14
N ARG A 138 -13.58 -14.46 5.07
CA ARG A 138 -13.92 -14.45 6.50
C ARG A 138 -13.60 -13.11 7.13
N GLY A 139 -14.56 -12.53 7.84
CA GLY A 139 -14.34 -11.34 8.67
C GLY A 139 -13.63 -11.70 9.98
N PRO A 140 -12.73 -10.84 10.50
CA PRO A 140 -12.10 -11.04 11.80
C PRO A 140 -13.08 -10.76 12.94
N PRO A 141 -12.87 -11.36 14.11
CA PRO A 141 -13.52 -10.92 15.34
C PRO A 141 -13.17 -9.46 15.62
N GLU A 142 -14.10 -8.71 16.22
CA GLU A 142 -13.82 -7.32 16.61
C GLU A 142 -12.90 -7.28 17.84
N HIS A 143 -11.81 -6.51 17.75
CA HIS A 143 -10.91 -6.22 18.87
C HIS A 143 -10.50 -4.74 18.84
N PRO A 144 -11.39 -3.81 19.24
CA PRO A 144 -11.18 -2.39 19.03
C PRO A 144 -9.95 -1.87 19.79
N LEU A 145 -9.15 -1.02 19.12
CA LEU A 145 -8.04 -0.35 19.76
C LEU A 145 -8.50 0.66 20.80
N ALA A 146 -7.77 0.69 21.92
CA ALA A 146 -7.84 1.80 22.88
C ALA A 146 -7.56 3.14 22.18
N GLY A 147 -8.26 4.19 22.58
CA GLY A 147 -8.21 5.50 21.90
C GLY A 147 -6.80 6.09 21.80
N ALA A 148 -5.99 5.97 22.85
CA ALA A 148 -4.60 6.43 22.84
C ALA A 148 -3.74 5.68 21.81
N ARG A 149 -3.92 4.35 21.70
CA ARG A 149 -3.21 3.52 20.72
C ARG A 149 -3.64 3.86 19.30
N ARG A 150 -4.94 3.99 19.06
CA ARG A 150 -5.50 4.42 17.77
C ARG A 150 -4.89 5.74 17.31
N LYS A 151 -4.92 6.77 18.17
CA LYS A 151 -4.32 8.08 17.86
C LYS A 151 -2.84 7.94 17.47
N ALA A 152 -2.07 7.18 18.24
CA ALA A 152 -0.65 6.99 17.95
C ALA A 152 -0.40 6.31 16.60
N VAL A 153 -1.13 5.24 16.28
CA VAL A 153 -0.99 4.52 14.99
C VAL A 153 -1.45 5.40 13.83
N THR A 154 -2.58 6.11 13.97
CA THR A 154 -3.08 7.04 12.93
C THR A 154 -2.10 8.18 12.66
N LEU A 155 -1.48 8.77 13.68
CA LEU A 155 -0.45 9.79 13.48
C LEU A 155 0.75 9.22 12.72
N ARG A 156 1.22 8.02 13.07
CA ARG A 156 2.31 7.38 12.33
C ARG A 156 1.91 7.06 10.89
N PHE A 157 0.69 6.58 10.65
CA PHE A 157 0.15 6.38 9.31
C PHE A 157 0.19 7.68 8.49
N ALA A 158 -0.28 8.79 9.06
CA ALA A 158 -0.30 10.08 8.39
C ALA A 158 1.12 10.57 8.04
N HIS A 159 2.07 10.44 8.98
CA HIS A 159 3.48 10.78 8.73
C HIS A 159 4.12 9.90 7.64
N ALA A 160 3.85 8.59 7.66
CA ALA A 160 4.36 7.68 6.64
C ALA A 160 3.79 8.00 5.25
N ALA A 161 2.47 8.24 5.15
CA ALA A 161 1.82 8.62 3.91
C ALA A 161 2.37 9.96 3.36
N ALA A 162 2.47 10.98 4.21
CA ALA A 162 3.03 12.27 3.83
C ALA A 162 4.50 12.17 3.42
N GLY A 163 5.29 11.36 4.13
CA GLY A 163 6.68 11.07 3.80
C GLY A 163 6.82 10.42 2.42
N LEU A 164 6.00 9.41 2.11
CA LEU A 164 5.96 8.78 0.79
C LEU A 164 5.58 9.79 -0.30
N LEU A 165 4.61 10.67 -0.05
CA LEU A 165 4.21 11.71 -0.99
C LEU A 165 5.31 12.75 -1.21
N HIS A 166 6.02 13.16 -0.14
CA HIS A 166 7.19 14.03 -0.26
C HIS A 166 8.29 13.35 -1.09
N ALA A 167 8.56 12.07 -0.86
CA ALA A 167 9.54 11.29 -1.62
C ALA A 167 9.20 11.27 -3.12
N LEU A 168 7.92 11.11 -3.41
CA LEU A 168 7.39 11.04 -4.75
C LEU A 168 7.52 12.40 -5.44
N ALA A 169 7.18 13.48 -4.73
CA ALA A 169 7.21 14.84 -5.26
C ALA A 169 8.65 15.40 -5.39
N ASP A 170 9.56 14.99 -4.53
CA ASP A 170 10.97 15.41 -4.53
C ASP A 170 11.91 14.24 -4.18
N PRO A 171 12.21 13.36 -5.17
CA PRO A 171 13.05 12.17 -4.96
C PRO A 171 14.47 12.46 -4.46
N GLY A 172 15.00 13.68 -4.67
CA GLY A 172 16.34 14.07 -4.23
C GLY A 172 16.43 14.52 -2.77
N SER A 173 15.29 14.75 -2.11
CA SER A 173 15.21 15.26 -0.74
C SER A 173 15.26 14.19 0.35
N ILE A 174 15.03 12.92 -0.01
CA ILE A 174 14.98 11.81 0.95
C ILE A 174 16.34 11.15 1.08
N ARG A 175 16.85 11.07 2.31
CA ARG A 175 18.07 10.30 2.61
C ARG A 175 17.87 8.83 2.25
N GLU A 176 18.89 8.25 1.61
CA GLU A 176 18.92 6.83 1.26
C GLU A 176 18.58 5.97 2.50
N GLY A 177 17.56 5.11 2.39
CA GLY A 177 17.10 4.23 3.49
C GLY A 177 16.07 4.83 4.46
N ALA A 178 15.49 5.99 4.18
CA ALA A 178 14.46 6.63 5.03
C ALA A 178 13.00 6.31 4.64
N LEU A 179 12.75 5.17 3.97
CA LEU A 179 11.41 4.64 3.71
C LEU A 179 11.21 3.31 4.44
#